data_AF-A0A1G1ZJ73-F1
#
_entry.id   AF-A0A1G1ZJ73-F1
#
_cell.length_a   1.000
_cell.length_b   1.000
_cell.length_c   1.000
_cell.angle_alpha   90.00
_cell.angle_beta   90.00
_cell.angle_gamma   90.00
#
_symmetry.space_group_name_H-M   'P 1'
#
loop_
_entity.id
_entity.type
_entity.pdbx_description
1 polymer ?
#
loop_
_entity_poly.entity_id
_entity_poly.type
_entity_poly.pdbx_seq_one_letter_code
_entity_poly.pdbx_strand_id
1 'polypeptide(L)'
;MNKKERTLVLLKPDAVQRNLTGEIISRFERVGLKIVAMKLVLPTEEQALTHYRINPNLPEKILNHLKTFLSASPVVAMVLEGNKAIPVVRKLIGSTEPLKSDVGTIRGDFTLDSYDLADADGRAVRNLVHASASESDAEQEIKVWFEPEELVNYKSVREKILYDVNLDSKPE
;
A
#
# COMPACT_ATOMS: atom_id res chain seq x y z
N MET A 1 -0.14 21.55 12.35
CA MET A 1 -0.76 21.44 11.01
C MET A 1 -1.22 20.00 10.80
N ASN A 2 -2.52 19.75 10.86
CA ASN A 2 -3.11 18.42 10.56
C ASN A 2 -3.13 18.22 9.04
N LYS A 3 -1.99 17.88 8.43
CA LYS A 3 -1.96 17.53 7.00
C LYS A 3 -2.48 16.10 6.87
N LYS A 4 -3.71 15.95 6.38
CA LYS A 4 -4.29 14.66 5.97
C LYS A 4 -3.56 14.21 4.71
N GLU A 5 -2.56 13.35 4.89
CA GLU A 5 -1.80 12.75 3.79
C GLU A 5 -2.53 11.49 3.32
N ARG A 6 -2.55 11.25 2.00
CA ARG A 6 -3.10 10.05 1.39
C ARG A 6 -1.99 9.25 0.70
N THR A 7 -2.12 7.92 0.72
CA THR A 7 -1.19 7.01 0.04
C THR A 7 -1.96 5.87 -0.61
N LEU A 8 -1.53 5.45 -1.80
CA LEU A 8 -2.01 4.23 -2.42
C LEU A 8 -1.31 3.03 -1.77
N VAL A 9 -2.09 1.99 -1.49
CA VAL A 9 -1.60 0.67 -1.12
C VAL A 9 -2.24 -0.36 -2.06
N LEU A 10 -1.43 -1.27 -2.59
CA LEU A 10 -1.91 -2.43 -3.34
C LEU A 10 -1.53 -3.71 -2.61
N LEU A 11 -2.51 -4.53 -2.27
CA LEU A 11 -2.29 -5.91 -1.85
C LEU A 11 -2.17 -6.75 -3.11
N LYS A 12 -0.95 -7.21 -3.37
CA LYS A 12 -0.55 -7.90 -4.59
C LYS A 12 -1.18 -9.30 -4.67
N PRO A 13 -1.09 -9.97 -5.83
CA PRO A 13 -1.74 -11.27 -6.02
C PRO A 13 -1.35 -12.33 -5.00
N ASP A 14 -0.10 -12.36 -4.55
CA ASP A 14 0.38 -13.25 -3.51
C ASP A 14 -0.30 -13.00 -2.15
N ALA A 15 -0.63 -11.75 -1.79
CA ALA A 15 -1.38 -11.46 -0.58
C ALA A 15 -2.85 -11.91 -0.69
N VAL A 16 -3.49 -11.66 -1.83
CA VAL A 16 -4.88 -12.04 -2.08
C VAL A 16 -5.05 -13.55 -2.13
N GLN A 17 -4.22 -14.25 -2.91
CA GLN A 17 -4.27 -15.70 -3.08
C GLN A 17 -3.98 -16.47 -1.78
N ARG A 18 -3.22 -15.84 -0.86
CA ARG A 18 -2.91 -16.42 0.45
C ARG A 18 -3.89 -16.01 1.54
N ASN A 19 -4.99 -15.34 1.21
CA ASN A 19 -6.02 -14.87 2.14
C ASN A 19 -5.48 -13.95 3.24
N LEU A 20 -4.46 -13.13 2.94
CA LEU A 20 -3.83 -12.22 3.90
C LEU A 20 -4.47 -10.82 3.92
N THR A 21 -5.50 -10.58 3.10
CA THR A 21 -6.13 -9.26 2.94
C THR A 21 -6.62 -8.68 4.27
N GLY A 22 -7.38 -9.44 5.06
CA GLY A 22 -7.92 -8.95 6.34
C GLY A 22 -6.84 -8.67 7.38
N GLU A 23 -5.80 -9.50 7.42
CA GLU A 23 -4.66 -9.32 8.33
C GLU A 23 -3.88 -8.04 8.00
N ILE A 24 -3.58 -7.83 6.71
CA ILE A 24 -2.87 -6.63 6.24
C ILE A 24 -3.68 -5.36 6.49
N ILE A 25 -4.97 -5.36 6.15
CA ILE A 25 -5.88 -4.23 6.41
C ILE A 25 -5.91 -3.90 7.91
N SER A 26 -6.00 -4.94 8.75
CA SER A 26 -6.01 -4.78 10.21
C SER A 26 -4.74 -4.08 10.72
N ARG A 27 -3.57 -4.30 10.11
CA ARG A 27 -2.33 -3.60 10.50
C ARG A 27 -2.46 -2.09 10.32
N PHE A 28 -3.05 -1.64 9.22
CA PHE A 28 -3.23 -0.21 8.94
C PHE A 28 -4.32 0.41 9.82
N GLU A 29 -5.46 -0.27 9.98
CA GLU A 29 -6.55 0.24 10.80
C GLU A 29 -6.15 0.33 12.29
N ARG A 30 -5.37 -0.63 12.81
CA ARG A 30 -4.96 -0.66 14.22
C ARG A 30 -4.11 0.55 14.62
N VAL A 31 -3.33 1.12 13.70
CA VAL A 31 -2.55 2.34 13.98
C VAL A 31 -3.36 3.63 13.79
N GLY A 32 -4.62 3.52 13.37
CA GLY A 32 -5.53 4.66 13.20
C GLY A 32 -5.56 5.26 11.79
N LEU A 33 -4.95 4.61 10.79
CA LEU A 33 -5.14 5.02 9.38
C LEU A 33 -6.58 4.77 8.96
N LYS A 34 -7.10 5.67 8.11
CA LYS A 34 -8.48 5.64 7.62
C LYS A 34 -8.48 5.18 6.16
N ILE A 35 -9.26 4.15 5.84
CA ILE A 35 -9.49 3.76 4.44
C ILE A 35 -10.49 4.75 3.85
N VAL A 36 -10.12 5.42 2.75
CA VAL A 36 -10.98 6.37 2.02
C VAL A 36 -11.40 5.86 0.65
N ALA A 37 -10.79 4.79 0.15
CA ALA A 37 -11.25 4.03 -1.02
C ALA A 37 -10.68 2.62 -0.97
N MET A 38 -11.41 1.65 -1.50
CA MET A 38 -10.95 0.26 -1.62
C MET A 38 -11.74 -0.49 -2.69
N LYS A 39 -11.06 -1.26 -3.54
CA LYS A 39 -11.69 -2.18 -4.49
C LYS A 39 -10.84 -3.41 -4.78
N LEU A 40 -11.49 -4.53 -5.04
CA LEU A 40 -10.87 -5.73 -5.61
C LEU A 40 -10.91 -5.62 -7.13
N VAL A 41 -9.75 -5.70 -7.77
CA VAL A 41 -9.62 -5.51 -9.22
C VAL A 41 -8.71 -6.60 -9.78
N LEU A 42 -9.03 -7.11 -10.97
CA LEU A 42 -8.08 -7.86 -11.79
C LEU A 42 -7.45 -6.88 -12.78
N PRO A 43 -6.23 -6.37 -12.53
CA PRO A 43 -5.65 -5.32 -13.34
C PRO A 43 -5.17 -5.89 -14.69
N THR A 44 -5.31 -5.08 -15.75
CA THR A 44 -4.70 -5.40 -17.05
C THR A 44 -3.19 -5.18 -16.99
N GLU A 45 -2.43 -5.79 -17.91
CA GLU A 45 -1.00 -5.50 -18.05
C GLU A 45 -0.74 -4.02 -18.34
N GLU A 46 -1.63 -3.36 -19.09
CA GLU A 46 -1.53 -1.93 -19.39
C GLU A 46 -1.68 -1.06 -18.14
N GLN A 47 -2.65 -1.37 -17.27
CA GLN A 47 -2.83 -0.67 -16.00
C GLN A 47 -1.62 -0.89 -15.08
N ALA A 48 -1.14 -2.13 -14.98
CA ALA A 48 0.06 -2.46 -14.20
C ALA A 48 1.31 -1.73 -14.73
N LEU A 49 1.47 -1.67 -16.05
CA LEU A 49 2.57 -0.97 -16.71
C LEU A 49 2.51 0.54 -16.44
N THR A 50 1.32 1.14 -16.55
CA THR A 50 1.09 2.55 -16.23
C THR A 50 1.47 2.85 -14.78
N HIS A 51 1.07 1.99 -13.85
CA HIS A 51 1.42 2.11 -12.43
C HIS A 51 2.95 2.09 -12.21
N TYR A 52 3.66 1.09 -12.76
CA TYR A 52 5.10 0.97 -12.50
C TYR A 52 5.97 2.00 -13.25
N ARG A 53 5.48 2.56 -14.35
CA ARG A 53 6.18 3.62 -15.11
C ARG A 53 6.24 4.97 -14.41
N ILE A 54 5.48 5.17 -13.33
CA ILE A 54 5.60 6.34 -12.46
C ILE A 54 7.04 6.46 -11.94
N ASN A 55 7.74 5.35 -11.72
CA ASN A 55 9.17 5.34 -11.50
C ASN A 55 9.93 5.14 -12.83
N PRO A 56 10.47 6.20 -13.45
CA PRO A 56 11.15 6.10 -14.74
C PRO A 56 12.50 5.36 -14.67
N ASN A 57 13.03 5.14 -13.46
CA ASN A 57 14.33 4.50 -13.25
C ASN A 57 14.25 2.98 -13.15
N LEU A 58 13.06 2.39 -13.31
CA LEU A 58 12.86 0.95 -13.18
C LEU A 58 13.40 0.23 -14.44
N PRO A 59 14.34 -0.73 -14.30
CA PRO A 59 14.87 -1.46 -15.44
C PRO A 59 13.79 -2.24 -16.19
N GLU A 60 13.85 -2.25 -17.53
CA GLU A 60 12.84 -2.87 -18.40
C GLU A 60 12.58 -4.36 -18.07
N LYS A 61 13.63 -5.11 -17.72
CA LYS A 61 13.50 -6.51 -17.29
C LYS A 61 12.62 -6.64 -16.02
N ILE A 62 12.86 -5.78 -15.03
CA ILE A 62 12.11 -5.78 -13.77
C ILE A 62 10.68 -5.30 -14.01
N LEU A 63 10.50 -4.29 -14.86
CA LEU A 63 9.19 -3.78 -15.27
C LEU A 63 8.32 -4.89 -15.88
N ASN A 64 8.89 -5.71 -16.76
CA ASN A 64 8.19 -6.84 -17.36
C ASN A 64 7.80 -7.90 -16.32
N HIS A 65 8.69 -8.24 -15.37
CA HIS A 65 8.32 -9.17 -14.29
C HIS A 65 7.21 -8.62 -13.40
N LEU A 66 7.28 -7.32 -13.05
CA LEU A 66 6.33 -6.66 -12.17
C LEU A 66 4.94 -6.53 -12.80
N LYS A 67 4.86 -6.13 -14.09
CA LYS A 67 3.58 -6.01 -14.79
C LYS A 67 2.90 -7.37 -14.90
N THR A 68 3.64 -8.40 -15.33
CA THR A 68 3.12 -9.76 -15.50
C THR A 68 2.67 -10.34 -14.16
N PHE A 69 3.43 -10.10 -13.08
CA PHE A 69 3.02 -10.56 -11.77
C PHE A 69 1.75 -9.86 -11.28
N LEU A 70 1.69 -8.53 -11.38
CA LEU A 70 0.56 -7.75 -10.85
C LEU A 70 -0.76 -8.07 -11.57
N SER A 71 -0.71 -8.35 -12.88
CA SER A 71 -1.88 -8.70 -13.70
C SER A 71 -2.26 -10.18 -13.68
N ALA A 72 -1.47 -11.05 -13.01
CA ALA A 72 -1.71 -12.49 -13.03
C ALA A 72 -2.95 -12.93 -12.22
N SER A 73 -3.42 -12.12 -11.28
CA SER A 73 -4.53 -12.44 -10.39
C SER A 73 -5.08 -11.17 -9.73
N PRO A 74 -6.26 -11.20 -9.09
CA PRO A 74 -6.81 -10.02 -8.42
C PRO A 74 -5.87 -9.41 -7.38
N VAL A 75 -5.97 -8.08 -7.26
CA VAL A 75 -5.33 -7.24 -6.25
C VAL A 75 -6.39 -6.47 -5.47
N VAL A 76 -6.10 -6.11 -4.22
CA VAL A 76 -6.89 -5.10 -3.50
C VAL A 76 -6.16 -3.78 -3.59
N ALA A 77 -6.73 -2.82 -4.32
CA ALA A 77 -6.28 -1.44 -4.31
C ALA A 77 -7.00 -0.69 -3.18
N MET A 78 -6.28 0.12 -2.41
CA MET A 78 -6.86 0.97 -1.38
C MET A 78 -6.12 2.29 -1.23
N VAL A 79 -6.84 3.30 -0.77
CA VAL A 79 -6.27 4.61 -0.40
C VAL A 79 -6.40 4.79 1.11
N LEU A 80 -5.27 4.99 1.77
CA LEU A 80 -5.19 5.24 3.21
C LEU A 80 -4.94 6.73 3.47
N GLU A 81 -5.67 7.29 4.43
CA GLU A 81 -5.58 8.69 4.86
C GLU A 81 -5.17 8.78 6.34
N GLY A 82 -4.26 9.70 6.65
CA GLY A 82 -3.87 10.00 8.03
C GLY A 82 -2.70 10.97 8.15
N ASN A 83 -2.31 11.29 9.38
CA ASN A 83 -1.09 12.07 9.63
C ASN A 83 0.14 11.25 9.23
N LYS A 84 0.94 11.78 8.30
CA LYS A 84 2.17 11.12 7.83
C LYS A 84 1.88 9.68 7.34
N ALA A 85 0.76 9.49 6.65
CA ALA A 85 0.31 8.19 6.16
C ALA A 85 1.39 7.47 5.32
N ILE A 86 2.09 8.15 4.43
CA ILE A 86 3.11 7.55 3.55
C ILE A 86 4.24 6.89 4.37
N PRO A 87 4.99 7.62 5.22
CA PRO A 87 6.06 7.00 6.00
C PRO A 87 5.53 6.01 7.05
N VAL A 88 4.34 6.21 7.62
CA VAL A 88 3.74 5.25 8.57
C VAL A 88 3.41 3.92 7.87
N VAL A 89 2.77 3.97 6.71
CA VAL A 89 2.43 2.78 5.91
C VAL A 89 3.70 2.04 5.50
N ARG A 90 4.71 2.74 4.97
CA ARG A 90 5.98 2.13 4.58
C ARG A 90 6.70 1.46 5.76
N LYS A 91 6.64 2.08 6.95
CA LYS A 91 7.19 1.51 8.19
C LYS A 91 6.47 0.22 8.58
N LEU A 92 5.14 0.18 8.50
CA LEU A 92 4.35 -1.02 8.81
C LEU A 92 4.59 -2.16 7.81
N ILE A 93 4.82 -1.81 6.53
CA ILE A 93 5.06 -2.80 5.48
C ILE A 93 6.43 -3.46 5.62
N GLY A 94 7.47 -2.68 5.95
CA GLY A 94 8.86 -3.15 6.00
C GLY A 94 9.62 -2.97 4.68
N SER A 95 10.89 -3.37 4.66
CA SER A 95 11.82 -3.28 3.52
C SER A 95 11.26 -3.91 2.25
N THR A 96 11.65 -3.44 1.06
CA THR A 96 11.18 -4.02 -0.22
C THR A 96 11.53 -5.50 -0.37
N GLU A 97 12.73 -5.87 0.10
CA GLU A 97 13.17 -7.24 0.23
C GLU A 97 12.65 -7.84 1.54
N PRO A 98 11.82 -8.90 1.51
CA PRO A 98 11.29 -9.50 2.73
C PRO A 98 12.36 -10.06 3.66
N LEU A 99 13.42 -10.67 3.10
CA LEU A 99 14.57 -11.16 3.88
C LEU A 99 15.23 -10.08 4.77
N LYS A 100 15.11 -8.80 4.40
CA LYS A 100 15.63 -7.64 5.16
C LYS A 100 14.55 -6.88 5.92
N SER A 101 13.34 -7.43 6.03
CA SER A 101 12.25 -6.81 6.77
C SER A 101 12.29 -7.25 8.22
N ASP A 102 12.13 -6.29 9.13
CA ASP A 102 12.13 -6.57 10.57
C ASP A 102 10.89 -7.38 10.97
N VAL A 103 11.04 -8.19 12.02
CA VAL A 103 9.94 -8.89 12.68
C VAL A 103 8.89 -7.88 13.17
N GLY A 104 7.62 -8.18 12.94
CA GLY A 104 6.49 -7.29 13.24
C GLY A 104 6.03 -6.45 12.04
N THR A 105 6.82 -6.36 10.97
CA THR A 105 6.38 -5.74 9.70
C THR A 105 5.57 -6.73 8.86
N ILE A 106 4.71 -6.23 7.97
CA ILE A 106 3.89 -7.11 7.11
C ILE A 106 4.78 -8.06 6.29
N ARG A 107 5.88 -7.57 5.71
CA ARG A 107 6.78 -8.40 4.91
C ARG A 107 7.57 -9.38 5.76
N GLY A 108 8.09 -8.94 6.91
CA GLY A 108 8.85 -9.80 7.82
C GLY A 108 8.00 -10.93 8.42
N ASP A 109 6.72 -10.69 8.68
CA ASP A 109 5.85 -11.69 9.32
C ASP A 109 5.22 -12.68 8.34
N PHE A 110 5.04 -12.29 7.06
CA PHE A 110 4.17 -13.05 6.16
C PHE A 110 4.82 -13.53 4.86
N THR A 111 6.09 -13.25 4.57
CA THR A 111 6.75 -13.83 3.39
C THR A 111 8.24 -14.03 3.59
N LEU A 112 8.78 -15.08 2.97
CA LEU A 112 10.18 -15.51 3.09
C LEU A 112 10.95 -15.31 1.76
N ASP A 113 10.38 -14.55 0.82
CA ASP A 113 10.98 -14.31 -0.51
C ASP A 113 12.19 -13.35 -0.42
N SER A 114 13.04 -13.36 -1.44
CA SER A 114 14.25 -12.52 -1.52
C SER A 114 14.56 -12.11 -2.95
N TYR A 115 15.49 -11.16 -3.13
CA TYR A 115 15.96 -10.83 -4.49
C TYR A 115 16.67 -12.02 -5.13
N ASP A 116 17.53 -12.72 -4.38
CA ASP A 116 18.28 -13.86 -4.89
C ASP A 116 17.35 -14.98 -5.41
N LEU A 117 16.27 -15.28 -4.69
CA LEU A 117 15.28 -16.27 -5.12
C LEU A 117 14.49 -15.80 -6.33
N ALA A 118 14.07 -14.53 -6.35
CA ALA A 118 13.31 -13.97 -7.47
C ALA A 118 14.14 -13.89 -8.76
N ASP A 119 15.42 -13.54 -8.65
CA ASP A 119 16.36 -13.46 -9.77
C ASP A 119 16.70 -14.83 -10.32
N ALA A 120 16.94 -15.82 -9.45
CA ALA A 120 17.18 -17.21 -9.85
C ALA A 120 15.98 -17.80 -10.62
N ASP A 121 14.77 -17.45 -10.20
CA ASP A 121 13.52 -17.91 -10.80
C ASP A 121 13.05 -17.05 -11.99
N GLY A 122 13.71 -15.92 -12.28
CA GLY A 122 13.32 -15.01 -13.36
C GLY A 122 11.93 -14.39 -13.18
N ARG A 123 11.57 -13.99 -11.95
CA ARG A 123 10.24 -13.45 -11.58
C ARG A 123 10.34 -12.17 -10.76
N ALA A 124 9.20 -11.57 -10.43
CA ALA A 124 9.13 -10.49 -9.47
C ALA A 124 9.21 -11.03 -8.03
N VAL A 125 9.72 -10.22 -7.10
CA VAL A 125 9.66 -10.51 -5.67
C VAL A 125 8.19 -10.49 -5.21
N ARG A 126 7.79 -11.56 -4.54
CA ARG A 126 6.47 -11.74 -3.93
C ARG A 126 6.50 -11.22 -2.49
N ASN A 127 6.41 -9.89 -2.41
CA ASN A 127 6.51 -9.13 -1.17
C ASN A 127 5.17 -8.56 -0.67
N LEU A 128 4.05 -9.17 -1.07
CA LEU A 128 2.68 -8.96 -0.59
C LEU A 128 2.03 -7.60 -0.89
N VAL A 129 2.75 -6.50 -0.68
CA VAL A 129 2.16 -5.16 -0.63
C VAL A 129 3.02 -4.16 -1.39
N HIS A 130 2.39 -3.30 -2.18
CA HIS A 130 2.94 -2.04 -2.70
C HIS A 130 2.43 -0.88 -1.84
N ALA A 131 3.25 0.15 -1.67
CA ALA A 131 2.82 1.45 -1.14
C ALA A 131 3.62 2.58 -1.77
N SER A 132 2.97 3.73 -1.97
CA SER A 132 3.60 4.92 -2.55
C SER A 132 4.84 5.35 -1.76
N ALA A 133 5.89 5.78 -2.46
CA ALA A 133 7.16 6.13 -1.82
C ALA A 133 7.24 7.61 -1.38
N SER A 134 6.48 8.49 -2.03
CA SER A 134 6.44 9.93 -1.78
C SER A 134 5.05 10.51 -2.01
N GLU A 135 4.83 11.77 -1.62
CA GLU A 135 3.57 12.49 -1.89
C GLU A 135 3.28 12.58 -3.41
N SER A 136 4.32 12.85 -4.21
CA SER A 136 4.21 12.91 -5.68
C SER A 136 3.81 11.55 -6.27
N ASP A 137 4.44 10.46 -5.80
CA ASP A 137 4.09 9.12 -6.26
C ASP A 137 2.67 8.78 -5.85
N ALA A 138 2.27 9.08 -4.61
CA ALA A 138 0.92 8.82 -4.12
C ALA A 138 -0.14 9.51 -4.97
N GLU A 139 0.08 10.77 -5.32
CA GLU A 139 -0.88 11.54 -6.12
C GLU A 139 -1.03 10.98 -7.54
N GLN A 140 0.06 10.57 -8.18
CA GLN A 140 0.03 9.96 -9.51
C GLN A 140 -0.55 8.55 -9.46
N GLU A 141 -0.12 7.75 -8.49
CA GLU A 141 -0.57 6.38 -8.29
C GLU A 141 -2.07 6.32 -8.00
N ILE A 142 -2.61 7.18 -7.13
CA ILE A 142 -4.05 7.20 -6.83
C ILE A 142 -4.86 7.44 -8.11
N LYS A 143 -4.43 8.33 -9.01
CA LYS A 143 -5.10 8.61 -10.29
C LYS A 143 -5.11 7.44 -11.26
N VAL A 144 -4.15 6.51 -11.15
CA VAL A 144 -4.11 5.29 -11.98
C VAL A 144 -5.15 4.27 -11.52
N TRP A 145 -5.47 4.27 -10.22
CA TRP A 145 -6.30 3.24 -9.62
C TRP A 145 -7.71 3.70 -9.26
N PHE A 146 -7.92 5.00 -9.03
CA PHE A 146 -9.18 5.53 -8.55
C PHE A 146 -9.57 6.83 -9.26
N GLU A 147 -10.84 6.91 -9.65
CA GLU A 147 -11.47 8.17 -10.01
C GLU A 147 -11.73 9.01 -8.75
N PRO A 148 -11.78 10.35 -8.84
CA PRO A 148 -12.02 11.23 -7.70
C PRO A 148 -13.30 10.89 -6.91
N GLU A 149 -14.34 10.41 -7.59
CA GLU A 149 -15.65 10.06 -7.02
C GLU A 149 -15.59 8.76 -6.21
N GLU A 150 -14.59 7.91 -6.43
CA GLU A 150 -14.38 6.70 -5.63
C GLU A 150 -13.77 7.00 -4.25
N LEU A 151 -13.26 8.22 -4.04
CA LEU A 151 -12.70 8.67 -2.76
C LEU A 151 -13.78 9.18 -1.82
N VAL A 152 -14.02 8.46 -0.73
CA VAL A 152 -15.04 8.78 0.27
C VAL A 152 -14.49 9.70 1.34
N ASN A 153 -15.16 10.84 1.54
CA ASN A 153 -14.92 11.72 2.69
C ASN A 153 -15.90 11.39 3.82
N TYR A 154 -15.38 10.92 4.95
CA TYR A 154 -16.14 10.69 6.17
C TYR A 154 -15.30 10.98 7.41
N LYS A 155 -16.00 11.20 8.54
CA LYS A 155 -15.38 11.43 9.85
C LYS A 155 -15.29 10.10 10.62
N SER A 156 -14.08 9.69 10.96
CA SER A 156 -13.89 8.58 11.91
C SER A 156 -13.95 9.08 13.36
N VAL A 157 -14.49 8.27 14.28
CA VAL A 157 -14.46 8.55 15.72
C VAL A 157 -13.02 8.70 16.25
N ARG A 158 -12.06 8.03 15.61
CA ARG A 158 -10.63 8.12 15.95
C ARG A 158 -10.05 9.51 15.64
N GLU A 159 -10.64 10.26 14.71
CA GLU A 159 -10.18 11.62 14.39
C GLU A 159 -10.30 12.54 15.61
N LYS A 160 -11.27 12.29 16.50
CA LYS A 160 -11.38 13.03 17.76
C LYS A 160 -10.18 12.79 18.67
N ILE A 161 -9.69 11.56 18.75
CA ILE A 161 -8.53 11.24 19.58
C ILE A 161 -7.23 11.73 18.95
N LEU A 162 -7.09 11.57 17.63
CA LEU A 162 -5.83 11.80 16.94
C LEU A 162 -5.60 13.26 16.52
N TYR A 163 -6.68 14.02 16.28
CA TYR A 163 -6.60 15.33 15.61
C TYR A 163 -7.30 16.48 16.35
N ASP A 164 -8.13 16.21 17.35
CA ASP A 164 -8.83 17.25 18.13
C ASP A 164 -7.88 17.90 19.13
N VAL A 165 -7.56 19.18 18.91
CA VAL A 165 -6.69 19.96 19.78
C VAL A 165 -7.33 20.29 21.13
N ASN A 166 -8.65 20.11 21.25
CA ASN A 166 -9.41 20.41 22.47
C ASN A 166 -9.75 19.15 23.26
N LEU A 167 -9.24 17.97 22.87
CA LEU A 167 -9.51 16.71 23.58
C LEU A 167 -9.08 16.77 25.05
N ASP A 168 -8.00 17.48 25.34
CA ASP A 168 -7.40 17.57 26.68
C ASP A 168 -8.11 18.56 27.60
N SER A 169 -9.10 19.30 27.08
CA SER A 169 -9.92 20.21 27.90
C SER A 169 -10.76 19.41 28.87
N LYS A 170 -10.59 19.67 30.18
CA LYS A 170 -11.44 19.08 31.21
C LYS A 170 -12.88 19.58 31.02
N PRO A 171 -13.90 18.72 31.20
CA PRO A 171 -15.27 19.20 31.28
C PRO A 171 -15.41 20.18 32.45
N GLU A 172 -16.06 21.32 32.23
CA GLU A 172 -16.51 22.24 33.28
C GLU A 172 -17.59 21.60 34.17
#